data_AF-A0A358D8S8-F1
#
_entry.id   AF-A0A358D8S8-F1
#
_cell.length_a   1.000
_cell.length_b   1.000
_cell.length_c   1.000
_cell.angle_alpha   90.00
_cell.angle_beta   90.00
_cell.angle_gamma   90.00
#
_symmetry.space_group_name_H-M   'P 1'
#
loop_
_entity.id
_entity.type
_entity.pdbx_description
1 polymer ?
#
loop_
_entity_poly.entity_id
_entity_poly.type
_entity_poly.pdbx_seq_one_letter_code
_entity_poly.pdbx_strand_id
1 'polypeptide(L)'
;MLPDLTQYLWILWLALAVLFVIIELLTLEFTFLMLAAGTLIGGLGTNLLGGPWWLQIGLAAIASALLLFTIRPLLLRALHRSSPVVLTNVDALVGMPARVSRAFVQ
;
A
#
# COMPACT_ATOMS: atom_id res chain seq x y z
N MET A 1 -15.26 13.63 35.85
CA MET A 1 -13.92 13.68 35.26
C MET A 1 -13.93 12.75 34.06
N LEU A 2 -14.04 13.27 32.84
CA LEU A 2 -13.90 12.42 31.65
C LEU A 2 -12.48 11.86 31.65
N PRO A 3 -12.28 10.56 31.37
CA PRO A 3 -10.93 10.02 31.23
C PRO A 3 -10.20 10.80 30.14
N ASP A 4 -8.96 11.18 30.41
CA ASP A 4 -8.16 11.96 29.47
C ASP A 4 -7.71 11.05 28.32
N LEU A 5 -8.49 11.04 27.24
CA LEU A 5 -8.28 10.15 26.08
C LEU A 5 -6.94 10.39 25.40
N THR A 6 -6.34 11.57 25.61
CA THR A 6 -5.05 11.94 25.05
C THR A 6 -3.92 11.05 25.56
N GLN A 7 -4.01 10.58 26.81
CA GLN A 7 -3.05 9.66 27.42
C GLN A 7 -3.03 8.29 26.73
N TYR A 8 -4.13 7.88 26.12
CA TYR A 8 -4.27 6.58 25.45
C TYR A 8 -4.02 6.63 23.93
N LEU A 9 -3.67 7.80 23.38
CA LEU A 9 -3.46 7.95 21.93
C LEU A 9 -2.34 7.06 21.39
N TRP A 10 -1.29 6.78 22.17
CA TRP A 10 -0.23 5.86 21.75
C TRP A 10 -0.75 4.43 21.50
N ILE A 11 -1.73 3.97 22.31
CA ILE A 11 -2.38 2.66 22.14
C ILE A 11 -3.21 2.67 20.85
N LEU A 12 -3.95 3.75 20.61
CA LEU A 12 -4.76 3.91 19.41
C LEU A 12 -3.90 3.84 18.14
N TRP A 13 -2.75 4.53 18.13
CA TRP A 13 -1.83 4.51 17.00
C TRP A 13 -1.20 3.13 16.75
N LEU A 14 -0.84 2.42 17.82
CA LEU A 14 -0.36 1.03 17.69
C LEU A 14 -1.44 0.08 17.18
N ALA A 15 -2.66 0.19 17.70
CA ALA A 15 -3.79 -0.62 17.25
C ALA A 15 -4.11 -0.38 15.77
N LEU A 16 -4.09 0.89 15.33
CA LEU A 16 -4.24 1.25 13.91
C LEU A 16 -3.13 0.69 13.04
N ALA A 17 -1.87 0.80 13.47
CA ALA A 17 -0.74 0.25 12.73
C ALA A 17 -0.84 -1.28 12.56
N VAL A 18 -1.21 -1.99 13.63
CA VAL A 18 -1.43 -3.45 13.58
C VAL A 18 -2.60 -3.80 12.67
N LEU A 19 -3.72 -3.06 12.75
CA LEU A 19 -4.87 -3.27 11.88
C LEU A 19 -4.49 -3.14 10.39
N PHE A 20 -3.73 -2.10 10.04
CA PHE A 20 -3.25 -1.92 8.66
C PHE A 20 -2.33 -3.06 8.22
N VAL A 21 -1.43 -3.53 9.07
CA VAL A 21 -0.58 -4.70 8.76
C VAL A 21 -1.41 -5.97 8.56
N ILE A 22 -2.46 -6.19 9.35
CA ILE A 22 -3.35 -7.35 9.17
C ILE A 22 -4.06 -7.26 7.81
N ILE A 23 -4.64 -6.10 7.48
CA ILE A 23 -5.32 -5.89 6.20
C ILE A 23 -4.35 -6.07 5.02
N GLU A 24 -3.13 -5.55 5.15
CA GLU A 24 -2.06 -5.74 4.17
C GLU A 24 -1.80 -7.23 3.91
N LEU A 25 -1.63 -8.03 4.96
CA LEU A 25 -1.33 -9.46 4.82
C LEU A 25 -2.47 -10.24 4.15
N LEU A 26 -3.72 -9.78 4.29
CA LEU A 26 -4.89 -10.36 3.64
C LEU A 26 -5.04 -9.91 2.17
N THR A 27 -4.63 -8.68 1.86
CA THR A 27 -4.80 -8.06 0.52
C THR A 27 -3.59 -8.25 -0.37
N LEU A 28 -2.39 -8.46 0.21
CA LEU A 28 -1.10 -8.50 -0.47
C LEU A 28 -0.84 -7.25 -1.34
N GLU A 29 -1.46 -6.12 -0.97
CA GLU A 29 -1.29 -4.84 -1.64
C GLU A 29 -0.56 -3.85 -0.73
N PHE A 30 0.70 -3.52 -1.06
CA PHE A 30 1.65 -2.67 -0.28
C PHE A 30 1.13 -1.31 0.23
N THR A 31 -0.07 -0.89 -0.19
CA THR A 31 -0.75 0.34 0.20
C THR A 31 -0.99 0.42 1.71
N PHE A 32 -1.45 -0.65 2.36
CA PHE A 32 -1.79 -0.60 3.79
C PHE A 32 -0.54 -0.58 4.67
N LEU A 33 0.54 -1.22 4.24
CA LEU A 33 1.84 -1.15 4.91
C LEU A 33 2.40 0.28 4.93
N MET A 34 2.20 1.03 3.85
CA MET A 34 2.56 2.46 3.78
C MET A 34 1.73 3.31 4.75
N LEU A 35 0.44 2.99 4.91
CA LEU A 35 -0.42 3.63 5.90
C LEU A 35 0.03 3.31 7.34
N ALA A 36 0.37 2.04 7.61
CA ALA A 36 0.92 1.61 8.90
C ALA A 36 2.21 2.35 9.25
N ALA A 37 3.14 2.45 8.29
CA ALA A 37 4.39 3.17 8.47
C ALA A 37 4.19 4.68 8.69
N GLY A 38 3.33 5.34 7.90
CA GLY A 38 3.02 6.76 8.10
C GLY A 38 2.33 7.02 9.44
N THR A 39 1.48 6.10 9.89
CA THR A 39 0.83 6.14 11.20
C THR A 39 1.84 6.03 12.35
N LEU A 40 2.81 5.13 12.23
CA LEU A 40 3.87 4.97 13.25
C LEU A 40 4.84 6.16 13.26
N ILE A 41 5.31 6.61 12.10
CA ILE A 41 6.31 7.68 12.00
C ILE A 41 5.68 9.04 12.33
N GLY A 42 4.54 9.34 11.73
CA GLY A 42 3.88 10.64 11.85
C GLY A 42 2.91 10.75 13.03
N GLY A 43 2.16 9.69 13.36
CA GLY A 43 1.18 9.71 14.45
C GLY A 43 1.79 9.34 15.80
N LEU A 44 2.32 8.12 15.91
CA LEU A 44 2.95 7.65 17.15
C LEU A 44 4.24 8.42 17.45
N GLY A 45 5.09 8.66 16.44
CA GLY A 45 6.34 9.41 16.61
C GLY A 45 6.13 10.81 17.17
N THR A 46 5.11 11.52 16.71
CA THR A 46 4.80 12.87 17.24
C THR A 46 4.11 12.81 18.59
N ASN A 47 3.33 11.76 18.88
CA ASN A 47 2.77 11.52 20.20
C ASN A 47 3.87 11.32 21.26
N LEU A 48 4.90 10.52 20.96
CA LEU A 48 6.05 10.29 21.85
C LEU A 48 6.89 11.56 22.07
N LEU A 49 6.92 12.45 21.09
CA LEU A 49 7.58 13.76 21.19
C LEU A 49 6.74 14.81 21.94
N GLY A 50 5.57 14.44 22.46
CA GLY A 50 4.67 15.35 23.19
C GLY A 50 3.91 16.32 22.29
N GLY A 51 3.83 16.04 20.99
CA GLY A 51 3.12 16.87 20.02
C GLY A 51 1.60 16.81 20.21
N PRO A 52 0.88 17.92 19.95
CA PRO A 52 -0.57 17.97 20.08
C PRO A 52 -1.28 17.08 19.06
N TRP A 53 -2.50 16.63 19.37
CA TRP A 53 -3.25 15.62 18.60
C TRP A 53 -3.46 15.97 17.11
N TRP A 54 -3.63 17.26 16.80
CA TRP A 54 -3.82 17.72 15.41
C TRP A 54 -2.52 17.59 14.57
N LEU A 55 -1.35 17.77 15.18
CA LEU A 55 -0.06 17.52 14.52
C LEU A 55 0.13 16.04 14.21
N GLN A 56 -0.31 15.16 15.12
CA GLN A 56 -0.20 13.71 14.95
C GLN A 56 -0.94 13.25 13.69
N ILE A 57 -2.18 13.72 13.50
CA ILE A 57 -2.99 13.39 12.33
C ILE A 57 -2.38 13.99 11.05
N GLY A 58 -1.98 15.25 11.09
CA GLY A 58 -1.39 15.93 9.92
C GLY A 58 -0.10 15.26 9.45
N LEU A 59 0.82 14.97 10.37
CA LEU A 59 2.10 14.33 10.05
C LEU A 59 1.94 12.86 9.65
N ALA A 60 1.00 12.13 10.25
CA ALA A 60 0.65 10.78 9.80
C ALA A 60 0.16 10.78 8.35
N ALA A 61 -0.77 11.68 8.01
CA ALA A 61 -1.32 11.79 6.66
C ALA A 61 -0.24 12.17 5.63
N ILE A 62 0.61 13.15 5.95
CA ILE A 62 1.72 13.58 5.08
C ILE A 62 2.73 12.45 4.89
N ALA A 63 3.13 11.76 5.97
CA ALA A 63 4.07 10.64 5.89
C ALA A 63 3.52 9.49 5.05
N SER A 64 2.24 9.11 5.26
CA SER A 64 1.56 8.10 4.46
C SER A 64 1.47 8.49 2.97
N ALA A 65 1.08 9.74 2.67
CA ALA A 65 1.02 10.22 1.29
C ALA A 65 2.41 10.18 0.63
N LEU A 66 3.45 10.64 1.33
CA LEU A 66 4.81 10.64 0.82
C LEU A 66 5.32 9.22 0.54
N LEU A 67 5.03 8.27 1.44
CA LEU A 67 5.33 6.85 1.22
C LEU A 67 4.59 6.32 -0.01
N LEU A 68 3.29 6.58 -0.13
CA LEU A 68 2.48 6.16 -1.28
C LEU A 68 3.04 6.68 -2.61
N PHE A 69 3.40 7.96 -2.68
CA PHE A 69 3.93 8.55 -3.91
C PHE A 69 5.36 8.09 -4.24
N THR A 70 6.17 7.73 -3.24
CA THR A 70 7.58 7.33 -3.46
C THR A 70 7.75 5.83 -3.68
N ILE A 71 7.15 4.98 -2.84
CA ILE A 71 7.34 3.53 -2.88
C ILE A 71 6.49 2.89 -3.99
N ARG A 72 5.27 3.38 -4.27
CA ARG A 72 4.41 2.81 -5.34
C ARG A 72 5.11 2.76 -6.72
N PRO A 73 5.74 3.84 -7.23
CA PRO A 73 6.44 3.79 -8.51
C PRO A 73 7.70 2.92 -8.46
N LEU A 74 8.39 2.84 -7.32
CA LEU A 74 9.55 1.97 -7.13
C LEU A 74 9.16 0.50 -7.20
N LEU A 75 8.06 0.12 -6.57
CA LEU A 75 7.54 -1.24 -6.60
C LEU A 75 7.12 -1.66 -8.00
N LEU A 76 6.36 -0.79 -8.69
CA LEU A 76 5.98 -1.04 -10.07
C LEU A 76 7.21 -1.15 -10.98
N ARG A 77 8.22 -0.30 -10.81
CA ARG A 77 9.49 -0.42 -11.56
C ARG A 77 10.23 -1.71 -11.24
N ALA A 78 10.29 -2.12 -9.97
CA ALA A 78 10.96 -3.36 -9.57
C ALA A 78 10.25 -4.60 -10.12
N LEU A 79 8.91 -4.60 -10.11
CA LEU A 79 8.10 -5.70 -10.63
C LEU A 79 8.23 -5.83 -12.16
N HIS A 80 8.16 -4.70 -12.89
CA HIS A 80 8.33 -4.68 -14.35
C HIS A 80 9.76 -5.00 -14.79
N ARG A 81 10.78 -4.70 -13.99
CA ARG A 81 12.19 -5.00 -14.32
C ARG A 81 12.51 -6.49 -14.19
N SER A 82 11.78 -7.21 -13.35
CA SER A 82 11.96 -8.64 -13.09
C SER A 82 11.08 -9.54 -13.95
N SER A 83 10.08 -9.00 -14.66
CA SER A 83 9.32 -9.77 -15.65
C SER A 83 10.05 -9.73 -17.00
N PRO A 84 10.38 -10.90 -17.60
CA PRO A 84 10.58 -10.96 -19.04
C PRO A 84 9.36 -10.32 -19.71
N VAL A 85 9.54 -9.68 -20.88
CA VAL A 85 8.40 -9.20 -21.67
C VAL A 85 7.55 -10.42 -22.03
N VAL A 86 6.52 -10.68 -21.22
CA VAL A 86 5.52 -11.69 -21.51
C VAL A 86 4.65 -11.07 -22.58
N LEU A 87 4.87 -11.50 -23.83
CA LEU A 87 3.94 -11.19 -24.91
C LEU A 87 2.58 -11.72 -24.47
N THR A 88 1.56 -10.87 -24.47
CA THR A 88 0.20 -11.23 -24.07
C THR A 88 -0.71 -11.15 -25.28
N ASN A 89 -1.86 -11.81 -25.22
CA ASN A 89 -2.89 -11.71 -26.26
C ASN A 89 -2.39 -12.18 -27.64
N VAL A 90 -2.69 -11.45 -28.72
CA VAL A 90 -2.32 -11.83 -30.10
C VAL A 90 -0.82 -11.97 -30.27
N ASP A 91 -0.02 -11.12 -29.61
CA ASP A 91 1.44 -11.16 -29.71
C ASP A 91 2.02 -12.45 -29.10
N ALA A 92 1.34 -13.04 -28.11
CA ALA A 92 1.73 -14.33 -27.53
C ALA A 92 1.51 -15.51 -28.48
N LEU A 93 0.59 -15.38 -29.45
CA LEU A 93 0.18 -16.46 -30.34
C LEU A 93 1.11 -16.62 -31.54
N VAL A 94 2.00 -15.66 -31.78
CA VAL A 94 2.95 -15.69 -32.90
C VAL A 94 3.90 -16.90 -32.73
N GLY A 95 3.86 -17.81 -33.70
CA GLY A 95 4.68 -19.03 -33.69
C GLY A 95 4.07 -20.23 -32.96
N MET A 96 2.89 -20.08 -32.34
CA MET A 96 2.18 -21.22 -31.74
C MET A 96 1.40 -22.00 -32.81
N PRO A 97 1.40 -23.35 -32.74
CA PRO A 97 0.57 -24.16 -33.63
C PRO A 97 -0.91 -23.95 -33.30
N ALA A 98 -1.72 -23.65 -34.32
CA ALA A 98 -3.15 -23.43 -34.18
C ALA A 98 -3.96 -24.40 -35.04
N ARG A 99 -5.19 -24.69 -34.61
CA ARG A 99 -6.15 -25.50 -35.37
C ARG A 99 -7.32 -24.62 -35.81
N VAL A 100 -7.64 -24.65 -37.11
CA VAL A 100 -8.81 -23.97 -37.67
C VAL A 100 -10.07 -24.74 -37.28
N SER A 101 -10.97 -24.10 -36.54
CA SER A 101 -12.22 -24.71 -36.06
C SER A 101 -13.41 -24.47 -36.98
N ARG A 102 -13.46 -23.33 -37.69
CA ARG A 102 -14.53 -23.01 -38.64
C ARG A 102 -14.02 -22.12 -39.77
N ALA A 103 -14.65 -22.24 -40.94
CA ALA A 103 -14.44 -21.32 -42.05
C ALA A 103 -15.02 -19.95 -41.71
N PHE A 104 -14.29 -18.89 -42.04
CA PHE A 104 -14.77 -17.51 -41.99
C PHE A 104 -15.51 -17.20 -43.28
N VAL A 105 -16.61 -17.89 -43.53
CA VAL A 105 -17.52 -17.57 -44.63
C VAL A 105 -18.92 -17.62 -44.04
N GLN A 106 -19.57 -16.45 -44.05
CA GLN A 106 -20.97 -16.28 -43.71
C GLN A 106 -21.74 -16.11 -45.01
#